data_AF-A0A2U1B4G6-F1
#
_entry.id   AF-A0A2U1B4G6-F1
#
_cell.length_a   1.000
_cell.length_b   1.000
_cell.length_c   1.000
_cell.angle_alpha   90.00
_cell.angle_beta   90.00
_cell.angle_gamma   90.00
#
_symmetry.space_group_name_H-M   'P 1'
#
loop_
_entity.id
_entity.type
_entity.pdbx_description
1 polymer ?
#
loop_
_entity_poly.entity_id
_entity_poly.type
_entity_poly.pdbx_seq_one_letter_code
_entity_poly.pdbx_strand_id
1 'polypeptide(L)'
;MNRPAVTVLLLLAGMLGAAEPAVVVEQDGGRTGSEIRFRISGPPGPYPYRLLADGSPRRSGEAKAGDSIAVSPEQPGFALLSVDYLDEAGKKRTVRAGAGTGWELIRPARPAPADFDAFWAEVRAELAAVPLRSTAKSVPVPERFAGKVAAWDIRVETGSVPVSGYLAMPAGAAPKSLPALVNFHGAGVRSAAMPLAEAARGILAFDVNAHGIDNGREAAYYRELDRGELADYRRRDAGDRSRCYYRGMFQRACRALEYLKSRPEWDGRILIVSGGSQGGAQALAAAGLDPQVTCCVALVPALCDHHGLLAGRQPSWPYLIRRRNGVPVDPAVVESAGYFDCAHFAARVNPEAACFLSLGLLDTKCPPSSVCAAFNALKTKHKKLHMAERQGHTLTRDVFGLGDAFIDEHIKAMRATHPSQQEKP
;
A
#
# COMPACT_ATOMS: atom_id res chain seq x y z
N MET A 1 9.92 -24.14 -9.29
CA MET A 1 8.86 -24.26 -10.30
C MET A 1 9.34 -23.57 -11.56
N ASN A 2 9.60 -24.35 -12.62
CA ASN A 2 10.07 -23.87 -13.92
C ASN A 2 9.04 -22.88 -14.51
N ARG A 3 9.46 -21.64 -14.73
CA ARG A 3 8.72 -20.72 -15.61
C ARG A 3 9.03 -21.12 -17.06
N PRO A 4 8.03 -21.16 -17.96
CA PRO A 4 8.28 -21.40 -19.37
C PRO A 4 9.06 -20.21 -19.95
N ALA A 5 9.94 -20.51 -20.91
CA ALA A 5 10.80 -19.56 -21.59
C ALA A 5 9.99 -18.39 -22.18
N VAL A 6 10.26 -17.18 -21.69
CA VAL A 6 9.83 -15.89 -22.27
C VAL A 6 10.74 -15.58 -23.47
N THR A 7 10.85 -16.51 -24.42
CA THR A 7 11.77 -16.37 -25.57
C THR A 7 11.03 -16.17 -26.89
N VAL A 8 9.69 -16.29 -26.94
CA VAL A 8 8.97 -16.35 -28.23
C VAL A 8 8.12 -15.11 -28.57
N LEU A 9 7.96 -14.12 -27.68
CA LEU A 9 7.15 -12.92 -27.99
C LEU A 9 7.95 -11.63 -28.30
N LEU A 10 9.28 -11.71 -28.44
CA LEU A 10 10.15 -10.55 -28.70
C LEU A 10 10.43 -10.29 -30.19
N LEU A 11 10.02 -11.18 -31.11
CA LEU A 11 10.41 -11.10 -32.52
C LEU A 11 9.41 -10.39 -33.45
N LEU A 12 8.22 -10.00 -32.98
CA LEU A 12 7.20 -9.38 -33.85
C LEU A 12 7.04 -7.86 -33.70
N ALA A 13 7.69 -7.21 -32.72
CA ALA A 13 7.66 -5.75 -32.58
C ALA A 13 8.74 -5.02 -33.41
N GLY A 14 9.61 -5.75 -34.11
CA GLY A 14 10.81 -5.20 -34.75
C GLY A 14 10.66 -4.69 -36.19
N MET A 15 9.49 -4.78 -36.84
CA MET A 15 9.36 -4.44 -38.28
C MET A 15 8.29 -3.39 -38.62
N LEU A 16 7.68 -2.74 -37.63
CA LEU A 16 6.86 -1.55 -37.83
C LEU A 16 7.50 -0.43 -37.00
N GLY A 17 8.04 0.59 -37.66
CA GLY A 17 8.73 1.70 -37.00
C GLY A 17 7.83 2.33 -35.94
N ALA A 18 8.16 2.15 -34.66
CA ALA A 18 7.42 2.79 -33.58
C ALA A 18 7.59 4.32 -33.71
N ALA A 19 6.48 5.06 -33.67
CA ALA A 19 6.47 6.52 -33.76
C ALA A 19 7.16 7.19 -32.56
N GLU A 20 7.25 6.48 -31.42
CA GLU A 20 7.85 6.96 -30.19
C GLU A 20 8.88 5.96 -29.64
N PRO A 21 9.89 6.42 -28.87
CA PRO A 21 10.82 5.53 -28.24
C PRO A 21 10.15 4.67 -27.17
N ALA A 22 10.65 3.44 -27.02
CA ALA A 22 10.26 2.53 -25.96
C ALA A 22 11.50 1.93 -25.29
N VAL A 23 11.31 1.46 -24.04
CA VAL A 23 12.35 0.74 -23.30
C VAL A 23 11.81 -0.64 -22.97
N VAL A 24 12.59 -1.67 -23.29
CA VAL A 24 12.25 -3.07 -23.07
C VAL A 24 13.31 -3.72 -22.20
N VAL A 25 12.90 -4.58 -21.27
CA VAL A 25 13.81 -5.44 -20.51
C VAL A 25 14.24 -6.59 -21.44
N GLU A 26 15.50 -6.61 -21.85
CA GLU A 26 16.06 -7.71 -22.66
C GLU A 26 16.49 -8.89 -21.78
N GLN A 27 16.94 -8.60 -20.56
CA GLN A 27 17.37 -9.60 -19.60
C GLN A 27 16.91 -9.19 -18.21
N ASP A 28 16.11 -10.04 -17.57
CA ASP A 28 15.75 -9.90 -16.18
C ASP A 28 16.87 -10.45 -15.29
N GLY A 29 17.20 -9.72 -14.23
CA GLY A 29 18.33 -10.07 -13.38
C GLY A 29 18.15 -11.41 -12.69
N GLY A 30 16.92 -11.91 -12.48
CA GLY A 30 16.66 -13.22 -11.88
C GLY A 30 17.27 -13.39 -10.48
N ARG A 31 18.56 -13.73 -10.41
CA ARG A 31 19.39 -13.83 -9.20
C ARG A 31 20.33 -12.62 -9.03
N THR A 32 20.60 -12.26 -7.78
CA THR A 32 21.57 -11.20 -7.41
C THR A 32 22.91 -11.35 -8.13
N GLY A 33 23.48 -10.23 -8.58
CA GLY A 33 24.74 -10.19 -9.35
C GLY A 33 24.58 -10.44 -10.85
N SER A 34 23.43 -10.92 -11.32
CA SER A 34 23.19 -11.04 -12.76
C SER A 34 22.92 -9.68 -13.40
N GLU A 35 23.27 -9.57 -14.67
CA GLU A 35 23.03 -8.36 -15.46
C GLU A 35 21.53 -8.17 -15.71
N ILE A 36 21.07 -6.94 -15.44
CA ILE A 36 19.82 -6.40 -15.95
C ILE A 36 20.16 -5.56 -17.16
N ARG A 37 19.52 -5.85 -18.30
CA ARG A 37 19.74 -5.14 -19.55
C ARG A 37 18.44 -4.55 -20.08
N PHE A 38 18.50 -3.26 -20.42
CA PHE A 38 17.40 -2.53 -21.04
C PHE A 38 17.78 -2.10 -22.46
N ARG A 39 16.93 -2.40 -23.44
CA ARG A 39 17.09 -1.92 -24.82
C ARG A 39 16.19 -0.72 -25.07
N ILE A 40 16.73 0.26 -25.79
CA ILE A 40 15.97 1.38 -26.31
C ILE A 40 15.59 1.09 -27.76
N SER A 41 14.31 1.18 -28.08
CA SER A 41 13.77 1.05 -29.44
C SER A 41 13.06 2.33 -29.86
N GLY A 42 12.80 2.51 -31.16
CA GLY A 42 12.06 3.65 -31.69
C GLY A 42 12.86 4.46 -32.72
N PRO A 43 12.47 5.72 -32.97
CA PRO A 43 13.14 6.58 -33.93
C PRO A 43 14.63 6.84 -33.60
N PRO A 44 15.44 7.28 -34.56
CA PRO A 44 16.81 7.73 -34.28
C PRO A 44 16.79 8.91 -33.29
N GLY A 45 17.39 8.70 -32.12
CA GLY A 45 17.59 9.73 -31.09
C GLY A 45 19.04 10.20 -31.00
N PRO A 46 19.29 11.26 -30.23
CA PRO A 46 19.75 11.01 -28.87
C PRO A 46 18.61 11.18 -27.87
N TYR A 47 18.58 10.29 -26.88
CA TYR A 47 17.63 10.28 -25.78
C TYR A 47 18.37 10.38 -24.46
N PRO A 48 18.14 11.44 -23.68
CA PRO A 48 18.64 11.52 -22.31
C PRO A 48 18.07 10.38 -21.46
N TYR A 49 18.93 9.65 -20.77
CA TYR A 49 18.51 8.57 -19.88
C TYR A 49 18.96 8.81 -18.44
N ARG A 50 18.22 8.20 -17.51
CA ARG A 50 18.55 8.06 -16.09
C ARG A 50 18.34 6.62 -15.69
N LEU A 51 19.38 6.01 -15.12
CA LEU A 51 19.35 4.66 -14.57
C LEU A 51 19.49 4.76 -13.05
N LEU A 52 18.49 4.21 -12.37
CA LEU A 52 18.50 4.01 -10.92
C LEU A 52 18.57 2.50 -10.68
N ALA A 53 19.46 2.06 -9.81
CA ALA A 53 19.48 0.68 -9.35
C ALA A 53 19.82 0.65 -7.86
N ASP A 54 19.06 -0.15 -7.11
CA ASP A 54 19.29 -0.35 -5.69
C ASP A 54 20.74 -0.79 -5.43
N GLY A 55 21.39 -0.18 -4.44
CA GLY A 55 22.79 -0.44 -4.09
C GLY A 55 23.83 0.03 -5.11
N SER A 56 23.42 0.68 -6.21
CA SER A 56 24.31 1.11 -7.29
C SER A 56 24.37 2.64 -7.42
N PRO A 57 25.50 3.23 -7.87
CA PRO A 57 25.55 4.63 -8.22
C PRO A 57 24.52 5.00 -9.29
N ARG A 58 23.91 6.18 -9.14
CA ARG A 58 23.01 6.72 -10.18
C ARG A 58 23.80 7.00 -11.44
N ARG A 59 23.26 6.62 -12.60
CA ARG A 59 23.86 6.88 -13.91
C ARG A 59 22.91 7.70 -14.77
N SER A 60 23.47 8.58 -15.58
CA SER A 60 22.74 9.33 -16.60
C SER A 60 23.65 9.55 -17.80
N GLY A 61 23.05 9.72 -18.97
CA GLY A 61 23.77 9.99 -20.21
C GLY A 61 22.80 10.16 -21.36
N GLU A 62 23.31 10.01 -22.57
CA GLU A 62 22.52 9.96 -23.79
C GLU A 62 22.64 8.59 -24.43
N ALA A 63 21.56 8.12 -25.04
CA ALA A 63 21.51 6.85 -25.75
C ALA A 63 20.64 7.00 -27.00
N LYS A 64 20.83 6.14 -28.00
CA LYS A 64 20.08 6.13 -29.25
C LYS A 64 19.23 4.86 -29.35
N ALA A 65 18.27 4.85 -30.27
CA ALA A 65 17.57 3.61 -30.57
C ALA A 65 18.57 2.53 -31.04
N GLY A 66 18.43 1.32 -30.51
CA GLY A 66 19.38 0.22 -30.66
C GLY A 66 20.35 0.06 -29.50
N ASP A 67 20.59 1.11 -28.70
CA ASP A 67 21.50 1.03 -27.56
C ASP A 67 20.92 0.15 -26.44
N SER A 68 21.83 -0.49 -25.72
CA SER A 68 21.54 -1.26 -24.51
C SER A 68 22.20 -0.61 -23.30
N ILE A 69 21.42 -0.40 -22.24
CA ILE A 69 21.90 0.10 -20.95
C ILE A 69 21.80 -1.05 -19.95
N ALA A 70 22.94 -1.46 -19.41
CA ALA A 70 23.03 -2.56 -18.46
C ALA A 70 23.50 -2.13 -17.08
N VAL A 71 23.10 -2.89 -16.06
CA VAL A 71 23.58 -2.80 -14.67
C VAL A 71 23.54 -4.18 -14.03
N SER A 72 24.54 -4.49 -13.20
CA SER A 72 24.60 -5.73 -12.42
C SER A 72 24.62 -5.36 -10.94
N PRO A 73 23.44 -5.24 -10.28
CA PRO A 73 23.40 -4.90 -8.86
C PRO A 73 24.05 -6.02 -8.02
N GLU A 74 25.01 -5.65 -7.17
CA GLU A 74 25.68 -6.57 -6.25
C GLU A 74 24.77 -7.03 -5.10
N GLN A 75 23.66 -6.33 -4.87
CA GLN A 75 22.70 -6.61 -3.81
C GLN A 75 21.30 -6.88 -4.37
N PRO A 76 20.45 -7.63 -3.64
CA PRO A 76 19.03 -7.76 -3.96
C PRO A 76 18.35 -6.40 -4.14
N GLY A 77 17.60 -6.24 -5.21
CA GLY A 77 16.99 -4.94 -5.51
C GLY A 77 16.39 -4.84 -6.90
N PHE A 78 16.08 -3.60 -7.28
CA PHE A 78 15.46 -3.28 -8.57
C PHE A 78 16.25 -2.20 -9.31
N ALA A 79 16.20 -2.26 -10.63
CA ALA A 79 16.67 -1.23 -11.53
C ALA A 79 15.49 -0.60 -12.28
N LEU A 80 15.56 0.71 -12.51
CA LEU A 80 14.60 1.51 -13.27
C LEU A 80 15.38 2.36 -14.28
N LEU A 81 15.19 2.07 -15.56
CA LEU A 81 15.63 2.94 -16.65
C LEU A 81 14.51 3.92 -17.01
N SER A 82 14.82 5.20 -17.04
CA SER A 82 13.95 6.27 -17.55
C SER A 82 14.62 6.92 -18.75
N VAL A 83 13.91 7.00 -19.87
CA VAL A 83 14.39 7.63 -21.11
C VAL A 83 13.44 8.76 -21.46
N ASP A 84 13.98 9.98 -21.56
CA ASP A 84 13.22 11.19 -21.88
C ASP A 84 13.23 11.43 -23.41
N TYR A 85 12.12 11.90 -23.96
CA TYR A 85 11.98 12.27 -25.38
C TYR A 85 10.98 13.42 -25.55
N LEU A 86 10.90 14.00 -26.74
CA LEU A 86 9.83 14.93 -27.13
C LEU A 86 8.82 14.17 -27.99
N ASP A 87 7.53 14.27 -27.64
CA ASP A 87 6.46 13.76 -28.52
C ASP A 87 6.31 14.64 -29.77
N GLU A 88 5.43 14.25 -30.70
CA GLU A 88 5.17 14.99 -31.95
C GLU A 88 4.74 16.44 -31.71
N ALA A 89 4.15 16.75 -30.55
CA ALA A 89 3.76 18.10 -30.16
C ALA A 89 4.89 18.89 -29.47
N GLY A 90 6.12 18.36 -29.45
CA GLY A 90 7.27 18.97 -28.78
C GLY A 90 7.20 18.92 -27.26
N LYS A 91 6.29 18.13 -26.68
CA LYS A 91 6.14 18.01 -25.22
C LYS A 91 7.06 16.92 -24.68
N LYS A 92 7.78 17.24 -23.61
CA LYS A 92 8.66 16.29 -22.93
C LYS A 92 7.85 15.14 -22.32
N ARG A 93 8.25 13.91 -22.67
CA ARG A 93 7.73 12.64 -22.18
C ARG A 93 8.87 11.79 -21.61
N THR A 94 8.50 10.76 -20.85
CA THR A 94 9.44 9.78 -20.31
C THR A 94 8.84 8.40 -20.46
N VAL A 95 9.55 7.49 -21.13
CA VAL A 95 9.28 6.05 -21.08
C VAL A 95 10.16 5.38 -20.03
N ARG A 96 9.66 4.31 -19.43
CA ARG A 96 10.36 3.60 -18.35
C ARG A 96 10.23 2.09 -18.49
N ALA A 97 11.26 1.38 -18.03
CA ALA A 97 11.22 -0.05 -17.78
C ALA A 97 11.91 -0.34 -16.45
N GLY A 98 11.38 -1.30 -15.69
CA GLY A 98 11.94 -1.72 -14.42
C GLY A 98 12.14 -3.24 -14.40
N ALA A 99 13.19 -3.69 -13.73
CA ALA A 99 13.46 -5.11 -13.53
C ALA A 99 14.05 -5.36 -12.14
N GLY A 100 13.81 -6.55 -11.59
CA GLY A 100 14.28 -6.96 -10.27
C GLY A 100 15.37 -8.03 -10.33
N THR A 101 16.18 -8.11 -9.28
CA THR A 101 17.15 -9.17 -9.07
C THR A 101 17.15 -9.61 -7.60
N GLY A 102 16.93 -10.92 -7.36
CA GLY A 102 16.92 -11.50 -6.01
C GLY A 102 15.92 -10.87 -5.04
N TRP A 103 14.80 -10.33 -5.52
CA TRP A 103 13.85 -9.54 -4.71
C TRP A 103 13.29 -10.32 -3.51
N GLU A 104 13.25 -11.64 -3.56
CA GLU A 104 12.84 -12.55 -2.49
C GLU A 104 13.77 -12.49 -1.27
N LEU A 105 14.99 -12.00 -1.45
CA LEU A 105 16.02 -11.85 -0.43
C LEU A 105 16.01 -10.47 0.23
N ILE A 106 15.21 -9.52 -0.28
CA ILE A 106 15.12 -8.18 0.30
C ILE A 106 14.51 -8.28 1.71
N ARG A 107 15.15 -7.64 2.67
CA ARG A 107 14.73 -7.54 4.07
C ARG A 107 14.71 -6.07 4.49
N PRO A 108 13.97 -5.71 5.55
CA PRO A 108 14.05 -4.37 6.14
C PRO A 108 15.50 -3.98 6.39
N ALA A 109 15.87 -2.75 6.03
CA ALA A 109 17.25 -2.29 6.11
C ALA A 109 17.81 -2.19 7.54
N ARG A 110 16.92 -2.12 8.54
CA ARG A 110 17.25 -2.25 9.95
C ARG A 110 16.26 -3.22 10.63
N PRO A 111 16.66 -3.86 11.73
CA PRO A 111 15.70 -4.53 12.60
C PRO A 111 14.73 -3.50 13.20
N ALA A 112 13.58 -3.99 13.67
CA ALA A 112 12.66 -3.18 14.46
C ALA A 112 13.38 -2.64 15.71
N PRO A 113 13.02 -1.44 16.21
CA PRO A 113 13.45 -0.98 17.53
C PRO A 113 13.23 -2.06 18.60
N ALA A 114 14.15 -2.18 19.55
CA ALA A 114 14.14 -3.26 20.54
C ALA A 114 12.87 -3.29 21.39
N ASP A 115 12.28 -2.13 21.66
CA ASP A 115 11.05 -1.94 22.41
C ASP A 115 9.83 -1.67 21.49
N PHE A 116 9.90 -1.99 20.20
CA PHE A 116 8.77 -1.79 19.25
C PHE A 116 7.47 -2.43 19.75
N ASP A 117 7.53 -3.67 20.22
CA ASP A 117 6.37 -4.39 20.72
C ASP A 117 5.81 -3.77 22.00
N ALA A 118 6.70 -3.37 22.92
CA ALA A 118 6.30 -2.72 24.16
C ALA A 118 5.64 -1.36 23.89
N PHE A 119 6.21 -0.56 22.98
CA PHE A 119 5.65 0.71 22.55
C PHE A 119 4.25 0.56 21.98
N TRP A 120 4.02 -0.35 21.03
CA TRP A 120 2.69 -0.53 20.46
C TRP A 120 1.70 -1.22 21.41
N ALA A 121 2.17 -2.04 22.34
CA ALA A 121 1.33 -2.56 23.42
C ALA A 121 0.85 -1.43 24.35
N GLU A 122 1.72 -0.47 24.69
CA GLU A 122 1.36 0.73 25.46
C GLU A 122 0.32 1.58 24.70
N VAL A 123 0.53 1.87 23.41
CA VAL A 123 -0.45 2.61 22.59
C VAL A 123 -1.82 1.92 22.56
N ARG A 124 -1.86 0.59 22.46
CA ARG A 124 -3.13 -0.17 22.53
C ARG A 124 -3.74 -0.14 23.92
N ALA A 125 -2.94 -0.17 24.98
CA ALA A 125 -3.44 -0.09 26.36
C ALA A 125 -4.04 1.29 26.66
N GLU A 126 -3.39 2.37 26.21
CA GLU A 126 -3.95 3.73 26.25
C GLU A 126 -5.29 3.80 25.52
N LEU A 127 -5.36 3.21 24.32
CA LEU A 127 -6.59 3.17 23.55
C LEU A 127 -7.68 2.39 24.31
N ALA A 128 -7.37 1.21 24.84
CA ALA A 128 -8.32 0.39 25.59
C ALA A 128 -8.88 1.08 26.86
N ALA A 129 -8.13 2.02 27.45
CA ALA A 129 -8.60 2.83 28.57
C ALA A 129 -9.67 3.86 28.17
N VAL A 130 -9.79 4.19 26.87
CA VAL A 130 -10.83 5.07 26.34
C VAL A 130 -12.08 4.25 26.02
N PRO A 131 -13.23 4.52 26.66
CA PRO A 131 -14.48 3.83 26.36
C PRO A 131 -14.82 3.86 24.87
N LEU A 132 -15.37 2.78 24.33
CA LEU A 132 -15.76 2.66 22.92
C LEU A 132 -17.06 3.43 22.64
N ARG A 133 -17.02 4.76 22.80
CA ARG A 133 -18.13 5.66 22.48
C ARG A 133 -18.09 6.02 21.00
N SER A 134 -19.26 5.99 20.38
CA SER A 134 -19.42 6.30 18.96
C SER A 134 -20.70 7.06 18.69
N THR A 135 -20.67 7.92 17.66
CA THR A 135 -21.88 8.46 17.04
C THR A 135 -22.06 7.85 15.66
N ALA A 136 -23.32 7.60 15.29
CA ALA A 136 -23.69 7.06 13.99
C ALA A 136 -24.85 7.87 13.42
N LYS A 137 -24.59 8.63 12.36
CA LYS A 137 -25.62 9.42 11.66
C LYS A 137 -25.97 8.75 10.35
N SER A 138 -27.23 8.35 10.18
CA SER A 138 -27.70 7.79 8.89
C SER A 138 -27.47 8.78 7.75
N VAL A 139 -27.00 8.29 6.61
CA VAL A 139 -26.76 9.08 5.40
C VAL A 139 -27.50 8.49 4.20
N PRO A 140 -28.00 9.34 3.28
CA PRO A 140 -28.70 8.86 2.10
C PRO A 140 -27.78 8.05 1.19
N VAL A 141 -28.31 6.98 0.61
CA VAL A 141 -27.64 6.18 -0.40
C VAL A 141 -28.25 6.46 -1.78
N PRO A 142 -27.49 6.33 -2.88
CA PRO A 142 -28.04 6.43 -4.23
C PRO A 142 -29.17 5.43 -4.48
N GLU A 143 -30.14 5.78 -5.33
CA GLU A 143 -31.35 5.00 -5.62
C GLU A 143 -31.09 3.52 -5.92
N ARG A 144 -30.02 3.20 -6.66
CA ARG A 144 -29.65 1.81 -6.99
C ARG A 144 -29.39 0.91 -5.76
N PHE A 145 -29.12 1.51 -4.60
CA PHE A 145 -28.87 0.86 -3.32
C PHE A 145 -30.02 1.05 -2.31
N ALA A 146 -31.05 1.85 -2.66
CA ALA A 146 -32.19 2.11 -1.78
C ALA A 146 -32.87 0.80 -1.36
N GLY A 147 -33.17 0.67 -0.06
CA GLY A 147 -33.74 -0.54 0.54
C GLY A 147 -32.82 -1.77 0.60
N LYS A 148 -31.65 -1.76 -0.08
CA LYS A 148 -30.70 -2.87 -0.13
C LYS A 148 -29.52 -2.69 0.82
N VAL A 149 -29.08 -1.46 1.00
CA VAL A 149 -27.93 -1.09 1.83
C VAL A 149 -28.32 0.07 2.74
N ALA A 150 -27.83 0.04 3.97
CA ALA A 150 -27.87 1.16 4.90
C ALA A 150 -26.45 1.67 5.15
N ALA A 151 -26.30 3.00 5.32
CA ALA A 151 -25.03 3.67 5.51
C ALA A 151 -25.09 4.74 6.60
N TRP A 152 -23.98 4.94 7.30
CA TRP A 152 -23.85 5.90 8.39
C TRP A 152 -22.51 6.63 8.35
N ASP A 153 -22.51 7.94 8.64
CA ASP A 153 -21.31 8.68 9.07
C ASP A 153 -21.02 8.32 10.52
N ILE A 154 -19.86 7.70 10.75
CA ILE A 154 -19.44 7.18 12.04
C ILE A 154 -18.33 8.06 12.59
N ARG A 155 -18.44 8.42 13.88
CA ARG A 155 -17.28 8.82 14.69
C ARG A 155 -17.10 7.89 15.86
N VAL A 156 -15.85 7.54 16.16
CA VAL A 156 -15.49 6.75 17.35
C VAL A 156 -14.40 7.48 18.11
N GLU A 157 -14.60 7.68 19.41
CA GLU A 157 -13.62 8.34 20.26
C GLU A 157 -12.30 7.55 20.30
N THR A 158 -11.18 8.25 20.45
CA THR A 158 -9.83 7.67 20.64
C THR A 158 -9.11 8.28 21.86
N GLY A 159 -9.75 9.22 22.56
CA GLY A 159 -9.11 10.11 23.54
C GLY A 159 -8.38 11.30 22.92
N SER A 160 -8.24 11.34 21.59
CA SER A 160 -7.64 12.44 20.84
C SER A 160 -8.41 12.68 19.53
N VAL A 161 -7.74 12.63 18.38
CA VAL A 161 -8.37 12.72 17.07
C VAL A 161 -9.20 11.45 16.81
N PRO A 162 -10.53 11.56 16.63
CA PRO A 162 -11.41 10.40 16.56
C PRO A 162 -11.19 9.59 15.28
N VAL A 163 -11.68 8.35 15.27
CA VAL A 163 -11.97 7.67 14.01
C VAL A 163 -13.16 8.41 13.37
N SER A 164 -13.07 8.69 12.08
CA SER A 164 -14.15 9.24 11.27
C SER A 164 -14.24 8.45 9.97
N GLY A 165 -15.45 8.10 9.50
CA GLY A 165 -15.60 7.31 8.29
C GLY A 165 -17.04 6.95 7.95
N TYR A 166 -17.25 6.28 6.83
CA TYR A 166 -18.57 5.77 6.44
C TYR A 166 -18.66 4.25 6.61
N LEU A 167 -19.61 3.81 7.43
CA LEU A 167 -19.97 2.40 7.56
C LEU A 167 -21.16 2.10 6.65
N ALA A 168 -21.14 0.99 5.93
CA ALA A 168 -22.28 0.47 5.19
C ALA A 168 -22.40 -1.04 5.34
N MET A 169 -23.64 -1.54 5.29
CA MET A 169 -23.95 -2.98 5.31
C MET A 169 -25.29 -3.27 4.64
N PRO A 170 -25.61 -4.53 4.27
CA PRO A 170 -26.94 -4.90 3.81
C PRO A 170 -28.02 -4.44 4.79
N ALA A 171 -29.10 -3.87 4.24
CA ALA A 171 -30.26 -3.50 5.04
C ALA A 171 -30.87 -4.76 5.68
N GLY A 172 -31.17 -4.71 6.98
CA GLY A 172 -31.76 -5.84 7.70
C GLY A 172 -30.82 -7.03 7.93
N ALA A 173 -29.50 -6.85 7.84
CA ALA A 173 -28.54 -7.91 8.14
C ALA A 173 -28.77 -8.52 9.53
N ALA A 174 -28.82 -9.86 9.58
CA ALA A 174 -29.00 -10.58 10.83
C ALA A 174 -27.75 -10.48 11.73
N PRO A 175 -27.89 -10.61 13.06
CA PRO A 175 -26.75 -10.77 13.94
C PRO A 175 -25.83 -11.91 13.48
N LYS A 176 -24.51 -11.72 13.61
CA LYS A 176 -23.47 -12.71 13.30
C LYS A 176 -23.51 -13.28 11.87
N SER A 177 -23.93 -12.48 10.89
CA SER A 177 -24.10 -12.94 9.49
C SER A 177 -23.05 -12.41 8.52
N LEU A 178 -22.34 -11.34 8.85
CA LEU A 178 -21.48 -10.63 7.89
C LEU A 178 -19.99 -10.73 8.23
N PRO A 179 -19.11 -10.98 7.22
CA PRO A 179 -17.70 -10.63 7.35
C PRO A 179 -17.55 -9.11 7.50
N ALA A 180 -16.49 -8.68 8.18
CA ALA A 180 -16.16 -7.26 8.34
C ALA A 180 -14.94 -6.86 7.48
N LEU A 181 -15.00 -5.67 6.88
CA LEU A 181 -13.94 -5.08 6.07
C LEU A 181 -13.69 -3.63 6.47
N VAL A 182 -12.43 -3.26 6.70
CA VAL A 182 -11.99 -1.86 6.76
C VAL A 182 -11.22 -1.48 5.51
N ASN A 183 -11.66 -0.43 4.82
CA ASN A 183 -10.91 0.26 3.78
C ASN A 183 -10.22 1.49 4.37
N PHE A 184 -8.91 1.60 4.15
CA PHE A 184 -8.10 2.73 4.61
C PHE A 184 -7.67 3.65 3.47
N HIS A 185 -7.69 4.95 3.74
CA HIS A 185 -7.35 5.98 2.78
C HIS A 185 -5.86 6.07 2.42
N GLY A 186 -5.58 6.19 1.12
CA GLY A 186 -4.31 6.71 0.60
C GLY A 186 -4.04 8.17 1.01
N ALA A 187 -2.83 8.66 0.78
CA ALA A 187 -2.42 10.00 1.19
C ALA A 187 -3.31 11.11 0.58
N GLY A 188 -3.50 12.19 1.33
CA GLY A 188 -4.25 13.39 0.93
C GLY A 188 -5.41 13.70 1.88
N VAL A 189 -6.02 14.87 1.71
CA VAL A 189 -7.10 15.38 2.58
C VAL A 189 -8.41 15.38 1.80
N ARG A 190 -9.35 14.51 2.19
CA ARG A 190 -10.64 14.32 1.52
C ARG A 190 -11.62 13.59 2.43
N SER A 191 -12.91 13.61 2.07
CA SER A 191 -13.97 12.79 2.67
C SER A 191 -13.66 11.30 2.58
N ALA A 192 -14.11 10.52 3.57
CA ALA A 192 -14.32 9.07 3.44
C ALA A 192 -15.22 8.75 2.24
N ALA A 193 -15.02 7.57 1.66
CA ALA A 193 -15.88 7.01 0.62
C ALA A 193 -16.97 6.14 1.25
N MET A 194 -18.18 6.09 0.70
CA MET A 194 -19.19 5.14 1.18
C MET A 194 -18.92 3.75 0.55
N PRO A 195 -18.70 2.68 1.35
CA PRO A 195 -18.37 1.35 0.83
C PRO A 195 -19.65 0.57 0.43
N LEU A 196 -20.46 1.17 -0.44
CA LEU A 196 -21.78 0.65 -0.81
C LEU A 196 -21.71 -0.61 -1.67
N ALA A 197 -20.65 -0.78 -2.47
CA ALA A 197 -20.48 -1.94 -3.33
C ALA A 197 -20.11 -3.19 -2.50
N GLU A 198 -19.25 -3.02 -1.51
CA GLU A 198 -18.90 -4.02 -0.51
C GLU A 198 -20.13 -4.41 0.31
N ALA A 199 -20.88 -3.42 0.80
CA ALA A 199 -22.12 -3.65 1.51
C ALA A 199 -23.14 -4.44 0.67
N ALA A 200 -23.34 -4.08 -0.59
CA ALA A 200 -24.23 -4.81 -1.50
C ALA A 200 -23.79 -6.26 -1.78
N ARG A 201 -22.50 -6.59 -1.54
CA ARG A 201 -21.97 -7.96 -1.63
C ARG A 201 -22.09 -8.76 -0.32
N GLY A 202 -22.75 -8.22 0.70
CA GLY A 202 -22.94 -8.93 1.97
C GLY A 202 -21.77 -8.78 2.94
N ILE A 203 -21.15 -7.60 2.99
CA ILE A 203 -20.02 -7.28 3.87
C ILE A 203 -20.41 -6.11 4.79
N LEU A 204 -20.05 -6.20 6.07
CA LEU A 204 -20.05 -5.04 6.98
C LEU A 204 -18.79 -4.23 6.68
N ALA A 205 -18.92 -3.16 5.90
CA ALA A 205 -17.79 -2.43 5.34
C ALA A 205 -17.65 -1.04 5.96
N PHE A 206 -16.44 -0.68 6.38
CA PHE A 206 -16.11 0.61 6.97
C PHE A 206 -14.96 1.27 6.20
N ASP A 207 -15.19 2.45 5.64
CA ASP A 207 -14.14 3.25 5.00
C ASP A 207 -13.69 4.36 5.95
N VAL A 208 -12.41 4.34 6.33
CA VAL A 208 -11.86 5.16 7.40
C VAL A 208 -11.05 6.32 6.84
N ASN A 209 -11.44 7.53 7.25
CA ASN A 209 -10.70 8.74 6.99
C ASN A 209 -9.38 8.75 7.77
N ALA A 210 -8.26 8.89 7.05
CA ALA A 210 -6.92 8.90 7.65
C ALA A 210 -6.72 9.98 8.73
N HIS A 211 -7.44 11.11 8.65
CA HIS A 211 -7.22 12.29 9.49
C HIS A 211 -8.21 12.47 10.63
N GLY A 212 -9.29 11.68 10.68
CA GLY A 212 -10.36 11.88 11.68
C GLY A 212 -11.20 13.14 11.48
N ILE A 213 -11.16 13.73 10.27
CA ILE A 213 -11.90 14.95 9.90
C ILE A 213 -13.35 14.65 9.51
N ASP A 214 -14.15 15.70 9.38
CA ASP A 214 -15.54 15.59 8.94
C ASP A 214 -15.66 15.04 7.51
N ASN A 215 -16.64 14.18 7.27
CA ASN A 215 -16.95 13.63 5.94
C ASN A 215 -18.16 14.35 5.30
N GLY A 216 -18.32 14.22 3.99
CA GLY A 216 -19.47 14.76 3.25
C GLY A 216 -19.51 16.29 3.10
N ARG A 217 -18.44 16.98 3.52
CA ARG A 217 -18.25 18.42 3.31
C ARG A 217 -17.92 18.78 1.86
N GLU A 218 -18.06 20.05 1.54
CA GLU A 218 -17.70 20.67 0.27
C GLU A 218 -16.19 20.57 -0.03
N ALA A 219 -15.81 20.57 -1.32
CA ALA A 219 -14.40 20.46 -1.72
C ALA A 219 -13.51 21.62 -1.18
N ALA A 220 -14.09 22.79 -0.89
CA ALA A 220 -13.36 23.91 -0.30
C ALA A 220 -12.83 23.59 1.11
N TYR A 221 -13.66 22.98 1.96
CA TYR A 221 -13.28 22.57 3.32
C TYR A 221 -12.00 21.71 3.32
N TYR A 222 -11.95 20.68 2.48
CA TYR A 222 -10.77 19.81 2.40
C TYR A 222 -9.53 20.52 1.84
N ARG A 223 -9.70 21.44 0.86
CA ARG A 223 -8.59 22.23 0.32
C ARG A 223 -8.02 23.21 1.35
N GLU A 224 -8.88 23.78 2.20
CA GLU A 224 -8.45 24.66 3.29
C GLU A 224 -7.67 23.89 4.35
N LEU A 225 -8.16 22.71 4.75
CA LEU A 225 -7.42 21.82 5.65
C LEU A 225 -6.06 21.40 5.07
N ASP A 226 -6.01 20.99 3.80
CA ASP A 226 -4.77 20.57 3.12
C ASP A 226 -3.71 21.67 3.07
N ARG A 227 -4.14 22.94 2.93
CA ARG A 227 -3.26 24.12 2.90
C ARG A 227 -2.95 24.70 4.27
N GLY A 228 -3.77 24.40 5.27
CA GLY A 228 -3.68 24.93 6.63
C GLY A 228 -3.28 23.84 7.62
N GLU A 229 -4.24 23.40 8.44
CA GLU A 229 -3.99 22.50 9.57
C GLU A 229 -3.27 21.21 9.18
N LEU A 230 -3.56 20.63 8.01
CA LEU A 230 -2.96 19.38 7.55
C LEU A 230 -1.81 19.60 6.55
N ALA A 231 -1.33 20.83 6.38
CA ALA A 231 -0.16 21.09 5.54
C ALA A 231 1.05 20.27 6.00
N ASP A 232 1.64 19.50 5.07
CA ASP A 232 2.76 18.57 5.29
C ASP A 232 2.59 17.62 6.49
N TYR A 233 1.35 17.22 6.84
CA TYR A 233 1.03 16.34 8.00
C TYR A 233 1.95 15.12 8.10
N ARG A 234 2.38 14.58 6.96
CA ARG A 234 3.27 13.43 6.82
C ARG A 234 4.64 13.56 7.50
N ARG A 235 5.02 14.77 7.93
CA ARG A 235 6.28 15.05 8.65
C ARG A 235 6.07 15.56 10.06
N ARG A 236 4.83 15.78 10.47
CA ARG A 236 4.50 16.31 11.79
C ARG A 236 5.08 15.40 12.87
N ASP A 237 5.94 16.01 13.69
CA ASP A 237 6.60 15.38 14.83
C ASP A 237 7.34 14.08 14.48
N ALA A 238 7.89 13.97 13.25
CA ALA A 238 8.55 12.75 12.79
C ALA A 238 9.76 12.33 13.65
N GLY A 239 10.39 13.25 14.37
CA GLY A 239 11.50 12.99 15.29
C GLY A 239 11.10 12.46 16.66
N ASP A 240 9.80 12.35 16.94
CA ASP A 240 9.28 11.94 18.24
C ASP A 240 8.25 10.82 18.08
N ARG A 241 8.61 9.61 18.49
CA ARG A 241 7.72 8.43 18.36
C ARG A 241 6.39 8.60 19.10
N SER A 242 6.33 9.39 20.16
CA SER A 242 5.12 9.59 20.96
C SER A 242 4.17 10.63 20.35
N ARG A 243 4.70 11.55 19.52
CA ARG A 243 3.92 12.62 18.88
C ARG A 243 3.77 12.49 17.37
N CYS A 244 4.56 11.64 16.72
CA CYS A 244 4.53 11.46 15.28
C CYS A 244 3.10 11.21 14.79
N TYR A 245 2.69 11.92 13.73
CA TYR A 245 1.35 11.83 13.15
C TYR A 245 0.87 10.38 12.92
N TYR A 246 1.79 9.50 12.51
CA TYR A 246 1.49 8.11 12.18
C TYR A 246 1.10 7.27 13.41
N ARG A 247 1.51 7.66 14.63
CA ARG A 247 1.04 7.04 15.87
C ARG A 247 -0.48 7.15 15.99
N GLY A 248 -1.00 8.38 15.87
CA GLY A 248 -2.43 8.63 15.93
C GLY A 248 -3.20 7.99 14.76
N MET A 249 -2.61 7.96 13.56
CA MET A 249 -3.23 7.30 12.40
C MET A 249 -3.39 5.79 12.60
N PHE A 250 -2.37 5.09 13.09
CA PHE A 250 -2.45 3.66 13.36
C PHE A 250 -3.31 3.35 14.60
N GLN A 251 -3.33 4.22 15.61
CA GLN A 251 -4.28 4.13 16.73
C GLN A 251 -5.74 4.21 16.24
N ARG A 252 -6.05 5.11 15.29
CA ARG A 252 -7.37 5.16 14.64
C ARG A 252 -7.68 3.87 13.88
N ALA A 253 -6.69 3.27 13.21
CA ALA A 253 -6.88 1.98 12.53
C ALA A 253 -7.26 0.85 13.51
N CYS A 254 -6.60 0.77 14.67
CA CYS A 254 -6.98 -0.19 15.74
C CYS A 254 -8.39 0.08 16.28
N ARG A 255 -8.72 1.35 16.57
CA ARG A 255 -10.04 1.74 17.08
C ARG A 255 -11.17 1.44 16.09
N ALA A 256 -10.91 1.56 14.78
CA ALA A 256 -11.87 1.19 13.75
C ALA A 256 -12.17 -0.32 13.76
N LEU A 257 -11.16 -1.17 13.99
CA LEU A 257 -11.36 -2.61 14.16
C LEU A 257 -12.13 -2.93 15.44
N GLU A 258 -11.83 -2.27 16.57
CA GLU A 258 -12.60 -2.43 17.82
C GLU A 258 -14.09 -2.11 17.60
N TYR A 259 -14.38 -1.01 16.90
CA TYR A 259 -15.76 -0.63 16.57
C TYR A 259 -16.47 -1.63 15.65
N LEU A 260 -15.80 -2.13 14.61
CA LEU A 260 -16.38 -3.16 13.75
C LEU A 260 -16.65 -4.46 14.52
N LYS A 261 -15.71 -4.87 15.38
CA LYS A 261 -15.84 -6.09 16.19
C LYS A 261 -16.97 -5.98 17.22
N SER A 262 -17.34 -4.78 17.65
CA SER A 262 -18.48 -4.57 18.54
C SER A 262 -19.83 -4.60 17.83
N ARG A 263 -19.87 -4.63 16.48
CA ARG A 263 -21.11 -4.67 15.73
C ARG A 263 -21.79 -6.05 15.88
N PRO A 264 -23.09 -6.12 16.22
CA PRO A 264 -23.79 -7.39 16.37
C PRO A 264 -23.85 -8.18 15.06
N GLU A 265 -23.79 -7.51 13.91
CA GLU A 265 -23.86 -8.12 12.58
C GLU A 265 -22.57 -8.84 12.17
N TRP A 266 -21.42 -8.48 12.77
CA TRP A 266 -20.14 -9.12 12.48
C TRP A 266 -20.14 -10.58 12.93
N ASP A 267 -19.77 -11.49 12.04
CA ASP A 267 -19.74 -12.95 12.23
C ASP A 267 -18.77 -13.45 13.33
N GLY A 268 -17.92 -12.56 13.86
CA GLY A 268 -16.95 -12.89 14.90
C GLY A 268 -15.71 -13.63 14.39
N ARG A 269 -15.54 -13.75 13.07
CA ARG A 269 -14.53 -14.63 12.46
C ARG A 269 -13.77 -13.98 11.30
N ILE A 270 -14.46 -13.38 10.34
CA ILE A 270 -13.84 -12.83 9.14
C ILE A 270 -13.66 -11.33 9.34
N LEU A 271 -12.40 -10.90 9.50
CA LEU A 271 -12.02 -9.50 9.67
C LEU A 271 -10.93 -9.18 8.65
N ILE A 272 -11.24 -8.26 7.75
CA ILE A 272 -10.43 -7.92 6.59
C ILE A 272 -9.99 -6.46 6.69
N VAL A 273 -8.75 -6.19 6.33
CA VAL A 273 -8.23 -4.82 6.17
C VAL A 273 -7.68 -4.62 4.77
N SER A 274 -7.96 -3.46 4.18
CA SER A 274 -7.58 -3.15 2.82
C SER A 274 -7.16 -1.69 2.68
N GLY A 275 -6.24 -1.40 1.75
CA GLY A 275 -5.94 -0.03 1.37
C GLY A 275 -4.81 0.09 0.36
N GLY A 276 -4.72 1.28 -0.26
CA GLY A 276 -3.70 1.61 -1.26
C GLY A 276 -2.74 2.71 -0.78
N SER A 277 -1.45 2.61 -1.09
CA SER A 277 -0.42 3.59 -0.69
C SER A 277 -0.41 3.80 0.83
N GLN A 278 -0.68 5.00 1.36
CA GLN A 278 -0.88 5.22 2.80
C GLN A 278 -2.00 4.36 3.41
N GLY A 279 -3.01 3.98 2.62
CA GLY A 279 -4.03 3.03 3.04
C GLY A 279 -3.46 1.62 3.23
N GLY A 280 -2.55 1.21 2.35
CA GLY A 280 -1.85 -0.07 2.48
C GLY A 280 -0.93 -0.11 3.70
N ALA A 281 -0.33 1.03 4.05
CA ALA A 281 0.40 1.19 5.31
C ALA A 281 -0.49 0.96 6.54
N GLN A 282 -1.68 1.59 6.56
CA GLN A 282 -2.67 1.39 7.62
C GLN A 282 -3.16 -0.05 7.68
N ALA A 283 -3.40 -0.70 6.54
CA ALA A 283 -3.81 -2.10 6.48
C ALA A 283 -2.73 -3.03 7.09
N LEU A 284 -1.46 -2.85 6.73
CA LEU A 284 -0.34 -3.61 7.31
C LEU A 284 -0.19 -3.35 8.82
N ALA A 285 -0.30 -2.09 9.26
CA ALA A 285 -0.23 -1.74 10.67
C ALA A 285 -1.39 -2.36 11.46
N ALA A 286 -2.62 -2.25 10.96
CA ALA A 286 -3.80 -2.84 11.57
C ALA A 286 -3.69 -4.37 11.67
N ALA A 287 -3.26 -5.05 10.60
CA ALA A 287 -3.05 -6.50 10.58
C ALA A 287 -1.92 -6.95 11.52
N GLY A 288 -0.86 -6.15 11.67
CA GLY A 288 0.25 -6.43 12.59
C GLY A 288 -0.08 -6.13 14.06
N LEU A 289 -1.09 -5.30 14.32
CA LEU A 289 -1.50 -4.87 15.66
C LEU A 289 -2.73 -5.60 16.20
N ASP A 290 -3.56 -6.20 15.34
CA ASP A 290 -4.74 -6.96 15.73
C ASP A 290 -4.65 -8.41 15.22
N PRO A 291 -4.43 -9.40 16.11
CA PRO A 291 -4.28 -10.79 15.70
C PRO A 291 -5.58 -11.42 15.13
N GLN A 292 -6.74 -10.77 15.29
CA GLN A 292 -8.01 -11.26 14.73
C GLN A 292 -8.19 -10.93 13.25
N VAL A 293 -7.32 -10.10 12.66
CA VAL A 293 -7.34 -9.87 11.21
C VAL A 293 -7.01 -11.17 10.48
N THR A 294 -7.93 -11.63 9.63
CA THR A 294 -7.78 -12.87 8.86
C THR A 294 -7.36 -12.62 7.41
N CYS A 295 -7.51 -11.40 6.91
CA CYS A 295 -7.02 -11.03 5.58
C CYS A 295 -6.52 -9.58 5.53
N CYS A 296 -5.37 -9.36 4.89
CA CYS A 296 -4.77 -8.05 4.65
C CYS A 296 -4.49 -7.85 3.16
N VAL A 297 -5.10 -6.83 2.56
CA VAL A 297 -4.84 -6.39 1.18
C VAL A 297 -4.15 -5.04 1.19
N ALA A 298 -2.87 -5.00 0.83
CA ALA A 298 -2.06 -3.78 0.83
C ALA A 298 -1.51 -3.49 -0.57
N LEU A 299 -2.13 -2.53 -1.26
CA LEU A 299 -1.79 -2.19 -2.64
C LEU A 299 -0.74 -1.06 -2.67
N VAL A 300 0.40 -1.28 -3.34
CA VAL A 300 1.54 -0.34 -3.41
C VAL A 300 1.85 0.35 -2.07
N PRO A 301 2.01 -0.40 -0.95
CA PRO A 301 1.99 0.17 0.38
C PRO A 301 3.10 1.19 0.61
N ALA A 302 2.71 2.33 1.18
CA ALA A 302 3.63 3.34 1.68
C ALA A 302 4.19 2.94 3.06
N LEU A 303 5.03 3.79 3.65
CA LEU A 303 5.66 3.59 4.96
C LEU A 303 6.44 2.27 5.14
N CYS A 304 6.85 1.62 4.06
CA CYS A 304 7.72 0.45 4.10
C CYS A 304 9.20 0.84 3.88
N ASP A 305 10.10 0.16 4.62
CA ASP A 305 11.56 0.23 4.53
C ASP A 305 12.11 1.67 4.64
N HIS A 306 11.71 2.39 5.69
CA HIS A 306 12.14 3.76 5.94
C HIS A 306 13.65 3.89 5.99
N HIS A 307 14.35 2.90 6.56
CA HIS A 307 15.81 2.85 6.59
C HIS A 307 16.43 2.34 5.29
N GLY A 308 15.64 2.02 4.26
CA GLY A 308 16.11 1.54 2.96
C GLY A 308 17.22 2.40 2.36
N LEU A 309 17.17 3.73 2.58
CA LEU A 309 18.21 4.67 2.14
C LEU A 309 19.60 4.41 2.74
N LEU A 310 19.68 3.79 3.92
CA LEU A 310 20.92 3.40 4.58
C LEU A 310 21.50 2.12 3.96
N ALA A 311 20.65 1.31 3.34
CA ALA A 311 21.02 0.12 2.57
C ALA A 311 21.10 0.39 1.05
N GLY A 312 21.21 1.66 0.63
CA GLY A 312 21.33 2.02 -0.78
C GLY A 312 20.04 1.85 -1.61
N ARG A 313 18.88 1.70 -0.96
CA ARG A 313 17.56 1.55 -1.60
C ARG A 313 16.70 2.79 -1.38
N GLN A 314 15.74 3.05 -2.26
CA GLN A 314 14.81 4.16 -2.03
C GLN A 314 13.67 3.72 -1.08
N PRO A 315 13.45 4.43 0.06
CA PRO A 315 12.31 4.14 0.93
C PRO A 315 11.01 4.55 0.25
N SER A 316 9.89 3.99 0.69
CA SER A 316 8.57 4.45 0.25
C SER A 316 8.19 5.82 0.84
N TRP A 317 7.14 6.42 0.27
CA TRP A 317 6.52 7.63 0.80
C TRP A 317 6.18 7.46 2.30
N PRO A 318 6.34 8.49 3.15
CA PRO A 318 6.58 9.90 2.84
C PRO A 318 8.05 10.31 2.74
N TYR A 319 8.98 9.35 2.73
CA TYR A 319 10.43 9.60 2.83
C TYR A 319 10.78 10.36 4.13
N LEU A 320 10.38 9.78 5.28
CA LEU A 320 10.57 10.37 6.61
C LEU A 320 12.02 10.82 6.83
N ILE A 321 12.96 9.89 6.60
CA ILE A 321 14.38 10.17 6.73
C ILE A 321 14.88 10.91 5.49
N ARG A 322 15.24 12.18 5.67
CA ARG A 322 15.89 13.00 4.62
C ARG A 322 17.40 12.92 4.76
N ARG A 323 18.11 13.02 3.62
CA ARG A 323 19.57 13.18 3.60
C ARG A 323 19.98 14.53 3.04
N ARG A 324 21.10 15.04 3.54
CA ARG A 324 21.89 16.12 2.93
C ARG A 324 23.33 15.61 2.83
N ASN A 325 23.94 15.71 1.65
CA ASN A 325 25.31 15.23 1.39
C ASN A 325 25.55 13.77 1.83
N GLY A 326 24.57 12.89 1.64
CA GLY A 326 24.68 11.49 2.03
C GLY A 326 24.52 11.19 3.52
N VAL A 327 24.19 12.16 4.37
CA VAL A 327 23.99 11.94 5.82
C VAL A 327 22.53 12.24 6.20
N PRO A 328 21.87 11.43 7.05
CA PRO A 328 20.56 11.77 7.59
C PRO A 328 20.57 13.16 8.24
N VAL A 329 19.55 13.97 7.93
CA VAL A 329 19.47 15.36 8.41
C VAL A 329 19.13 15.41 9.91
N ASP A 330 18.32 14.46 10.38
CA ASP A 330 17.83 14.43 11.75
C ASP A 330 17.94 13.00 12.31
N PRO A 331 18.89 12.74 13.24
CA PRO A 331 19.04 11.45 13.89
C PRO A 331 17.79 11.01 14.68
N ALA A 332 17.02 11.94 15.24
CA ALA A 332 15.80 11.60 15.98
C ALA A 332 14.74 11.03 15.04
N VAL A 333 14.62 11.55 13.82
CA VAL A 333 13.74 10.97 12.77
C VAL A 333 14.24 9.59 12.35
N VAL A 334 15.55 9.35 12.30
CA VAL A 334 16.09 8.03 11.96
C VAL A 334 15.64 6.99 12.99
N GLU A 335 15.71 7.30 14.28
CA GLU A 335 15.30 6.36 15.32
C GLU A 335 13.76 6.21 15.39
N SER A 336 13.03 7.33 15.34
CA SER A 336 11.56 7.36 15.38
C SER A 336 10.91 6.64 14.19
N ALA A 337 11.48 6.75 12.98
CA ALA A 337 10.92 6.11 11.78
C ALA A 337 10.78 4.58 11.92
N GLY A 338 11.62 3.92 12.73
CA GLY A 338 11.54 2.48 12.95
C GLY A 338 10.21 2.01 13.58
N TYR A 339 9.55 2.87 14.36
CA TYR A 339 8.26 2.55 14.99
C TYR A 339 7.08 2.61 14.03
N PHE A 340 7.26 3.24 12.87
CA PHE A 340 6.20 3.44 11.86
C PHE A 340 6.45 2.71 10.55
N ASP A 341 7.55 1.92 10.47
CA ASP A 341 7.86 1.12 9.29
C ASP A 341 6.93 -0.10 9.18
N CYS A 342 6.10 -0.10 8.13
CA CYS A 342 5.14 -1.16 7.82
C CYS A 342 5.76 -2.53 7.59
N ALA A 343 7.06 -2.62 7.32
CA ALA A 343 7.74 -3.91 7.27
C ALA A 343 7.90 -4.56 8.67
N HIS A 344 7.98 -3.76 9.74
CA HIS A 344 7.99 -4.25 11.11
C HIS A 344 6.61 -4.74 11.56
N PHE A 345 5.54 -4.10 11.09
CA PHE A 345 4.17 -4.58 11.31
C PHE A 345 3.89 -5.86 10.50
N ALA A 346 4.36 -5.93 9.24
CA ALA A 346 4.24 -7.12 8.41
C ALA A 346 4.83 -8.37 9.10
N ALA A 347 5.96 -8.23 9.81
CA ALA A 347 6.57 -9.31 10.60
C ALA A 347 5.72 -9.81 11.78
N ARG A 348 4.65 -9.10 12.13
CA ARG A 348 3.74 -9.34 13.26
C ARG A 348 2.32 -9.71 12.84
N VAL A 349 2.03 -9.67 11.53
CA VAL A 349 0.76 -10.16 11.01
C VAL A 349 0.56 -11.62 11.43
N ASN A 350 -0.67 -11.96 11.82
CA ASN A 350 -1.07 -13.32 12.19
C ASN A 350 -0.57 -14.32 11.12
N PRO A 351 0.22 -15.36 11.50
CA PRO A 351 0.75 -16.35 10.56
C PRO A 351 -0.31 -17.12 9.75
N GLU A 352 -1.55 -17.18 10.23
CA GLU A 352 -2.67 -17.82 9.52
C GLU A 352 -3.46 -16.86 8.63
N ALA A 353 -3.19 -15.55 8.68
CA ALA A 353 -3.90 -14.57 7.85
C ALA A 353 -3.49 -14.68 6.38
N ALA A 354 -4.45 -14.47 5.49
CA ALA A 354 -4.20 -14.31 4.07
C ALA A 354 -3.66 -12.89 3.78
N CYS A 355 -2.62 -12.75 2.96
CA CYS A 355 -2.01 -11.46 2.65
C CYS A 355 -1.82 -11.26 1.15
N PHE A 356 -2.36 -10.17 0.62
CA PHE A 356 -2.14 -9.77 -0.77
C PHE A 356 -1.43 -8.42 -0.81
N LEU A 357 -0.25 -8.37 -1.40
CA LEU A 357 0.45 -7.13 -1.69
C LEU A 357 0.57 -6.92 -3.20
N SER A 358 0.58 -5.66 -3.63
CA SER A 358 0.94 -5.30 -5.01
C SER A 358 2.06 -4.27 -5.06
N LEU A 359 2.84 -4.31 -6.13
CA LEU A 359 3.83 -3.29 -6.48
C LEU A 359 3.80 -2.99 -7.98
N GLY A 360 4.19 -1.78 -8.36
CA GLY A 360 4.46 -1.41 -9.75
C GLY A 360 5.97 -1.31 -9.98
N LEU A 361 6.50 -1.96 -11.02
CA LEU A 361 7.95 -1.92 -11.31
C LEU A 361 8.45 -0.52 -11.67
N LEU A 362 7.55 0.39 -12.04
CA LEU A 362 7.86 1.78 -12.38
C LEU A 362 7.52 2.75 -11.23
N ASP A 363 7.13 2.23 -10.06
CA ASP A 363 6.76 3.04 -8.91
C ASP A 363 8.00 3.68 -8.28
N THR A 364 8.01 5.02 -8.23
CA THR A 364 9.06 5.82 -7.59
C THR A 364 8.60 6.47 -6.27
N LYS A 365 7.32 6.28 -5.92
CA LYS A 365 6.71 6.72 -4.67
C LYS A 365 6.80 5.65 -3.60
N CYS A 366 6.43 4.42 -3.96
CA CYS A 366 6.56 3.24 -3.13
C CYS A 366 7.38 2.19 -3.91
N PRO A 367 8.71 2.36 -3.98
CA PRO A 367 9.55 1.54 -4.85
C PRO A 367 9.40 0.03 -4.58
N PRO A 368 9.52 -0.82 -5.61
CA PRO A 368 9.37 -2.27 -5.48
C PRO A 368 10.18 -2.87 -4.33
N SER A 369 11.42 -2.42 -4.11
CA SER A 369 12.26 -2.92 -3.02
C SER A 369 11.66 -2.64 -1.64
N SER A 370 11.07 -1.48 -1.41
CA SER A 370 10.39 -1.16 -0.15
C SER A 370 9.18 -2.06 0.10
N VAL A 371 8.38 -2.35 -0.94
CA VAL A 371 7.24 -3.26 -0.84
C VAL A 371 7.71 -4.70 -0.63
N CYS A 372 8.77 -5.14 -1.31
CA CYS A 372 9.38 -6.45 -1.11
C CYS A 372 9.92 -6.61 0.31
N ALA A 373 10.51 -5.57 0.93
CA ALA A 373 10.94 -5.63 2.32
C ALA A 373 9.79 -5.96 3.28
N ALA A 374 8.62 -5.34 3.09
CA ALA A 374 7.41 -5.65 3.87
C ALA A 374 6.84 -7.04 3.53
N PHE A 375 6.70 -7.38 2.24
CA PHE A 375 6.17 -8.68 1.79
C PHE A 375 7.01 -9.86 2.29
N ASN A 376 8.33 -9.73 2.24
CA ASN A 376 9.25 -10.77 2.67
C ASN A 376 9.30 -10.90 4.19
N ALA A 377 8.95 -9.84 4.94
CA ALA A 377 8.83 -9.88 6.39
C ALA A 377 7.59 -10.64 6.89
N LEU A 378 6.52 -10.75 6.07
CA LEU A 378 5.34 -11.54 6.39
C LEU A 378 5.70 -13.00 6.70
N LYS A 379 5.25 -13.49 7.86
CA LYS A 379 5.46 -14.86 8.33
C LYS A 379 4.39 -15.85 7.84
N THR A 380 3.27 -15.35 7.33
CA THR A 380 2.21 -16.19 6.77
C THR A 380 2.66 -16.94 5.53
N LYS A 381 2.18 -18.18 5.40
CA LYS A 381 2.31 -18.99 4.17
C LYS A 381 1.28 -18.61 3.11
N HIS A 382 0.19 -17.94 3.49
CA HIS A 382 -0.90 -17.52 2.63
C HIS A 382 -0.69 -16.11 2.07
N LYS A 383 0.50 -15.86 1.51
CA LYS A 383 0.85 -14.56 0.93
C LYS A 383 0.99 -14.59 -0.58
N LYS A 384 0.47 -13.56 -1.24
CA LYS A 384 0.56 -13.35 -2.69
C LYS A 384 1.10 -11.95 -2.97
N LEU A 385 2.07 -11.87 -3.88
CA LEU A 385 2.61 -10.61 -4.39
C LEU A 385 2.25 -10.47 -5.87
N HIS A 386 1.55 -9.39 -6.21
CA HIS A 386 1.31 -9.02 -7.60
C HIS A 386 2.32 -7.94 -8.04
N MET A 387 3.12 -8.26 -9.06
CA MET A 387 4.06 -7.31 -9.66
C MET A 387 3.52 -6.83 -11.00
N ALA A 388 3.18 -5.55 -11.09
CA ALA A 388 2.71 -4.93 -12.31
C ALA A 388 3.88 -4.30 -13.08
N GLU A 389 4.26 -4.90 -14.21
CA GLU A 389 5.48 -4.56 -14.95
C GLU A 389 5.48 -3.14 -15.51
N ARG A 390 4.32 -2.66 -15.94
CA ARG A 390 4.17 -1.37 -16.63
C ARG A 390 3.55 -0.27 -15.77
N GLN A 391 3.39 -0.52 -14.47
CA GLN A 391 2.67 0.37 -13.57
C GLN A 391 3.62 1.21 -12.72
N GLY A 392 3.29 2.49 -12.59
CA GLY A 392 3.87 3.41 -11.61
C GLY A 392 3.11 3.36 -10.27
N HIS A 393 2.99 4.50 -9.59
CA HIS A 393 2.29 4.55 -8.31
C HIS A 393 0.75 4.57 -8.42
N THR A 394 0.21 4.98 -9.57
CA THR A 394 -1.23 5.11 -9.76
C THR A 394 -1.88 3.73 -9.73
N LEU A 395 -2.75 3.49 -8.76
CA LEU A 395 -3.57 2.29 -8.70
C LEU A 395 -4.65 2.33 -9.80
N THR A 396 -4.59 1.36 -10.71
CA THR A 396 -5.60 1.17 -11.74
C THR A 396 -6.78 0.38 -11.19
N ARG A 397 -7.92 0.44 -11.88
CA ARG A 397 -9.09 -0.38 -11.55
C ARG A 397 -8.76 -1.87 -11.51
N ASP A 398 -7.88 -2.32 -12.40
CA ASP A 398 -7.46 -3.73 -12.46
C ASP A 398 -6.75 -4.16 -11.17
N VAL A 399 -5.87 -3.33 -10.62
CA VAL A 399 -5.17 -3.65 -9.36
C VAL A 399 -6.12 -3.67 -8.17
N PHE A 400 -7.07 -2.74 -8.11
CA PHE A 400 -8.14 -2.80 -7.10
C PHE A 400 -8.96 -4.10 -7.25
N GLY A 401 -9.34 -4.44 -8.48
CA GLY A 401 -10.09 -5.66 -8.77
C GLY A 401 -9.36 -6.95 -8.38
N LEU A 402 -8.02 -7.00 -8.48
CA LEU A 402 -7.23 -8.13 -7.99
C LEU A 402 -7.29 -8.25 -6.45
N GLY A 403 -7.26 -7.11 -5.75
CA GLY A 403 -7.44 -7.07 -4.30
C GLY A 403 -8.84 -7.54 -3.88
N ASP A 404 -9.87 -7.04 -4.54
CA ASP A 404 -11.27 -7.42 -4.28
C ASP A 404 -11.50 -8.91 -4.55
N ALA A 405 -10.95 -9.44 -5.65
CA ALA A 405 -11.03 -10.86 -5.96
C ALA A 405 -10.36 -11.74 -4.89
N PHE A 406 -9.22 -11.28 -4.35
CA PHE A 406 -8.54 -11.97 -3.25
C PHE A 406 -9.36 -11.96 -1.96
N ILE A 407 -10.05 -10.85 -1.67
CA ILE A 407 -10.98 -10.76 -0.54
C ILE A 407 -12.14 -11.75 -0.72
N ASP A 408 -12.74 -11.80 -1.90
CA ASP A 408 -13.87 -12.69 -2.18
C ASP A 408 -13.49 -14.17 -2.11
N GLU A 409 -12.31 -14.52 -2.62
CA GLU A 409 -11.74 -15.86 -2.50
C GLU A 409 -11.53 -16.24 -1.02
N HIS A 410 -10.98 -15.31 -0.22
CA HIS A 410 -10.77 -15.52 1.22
C HIS A 410 -12.09 -15.73 1.97
N ILE A 411 -13.09 -14.87 1.75
CA ILE A 411 -14.43 -15.01 2.36
C ILE A 411 -15.03 -16.37 2.01
N LYS A 412 -14.97 -16.76 0.74
CA LYS A 412 -15.48 -18.05 0.27
C LYS A 412 -14.77 -19.22 0.96
N ALA A 413 -13.44 -19.19 1.04
CA ALA A 413 -12.65 -20.24 1.69
C ALA A 413 -12.94 -20.34 3.20
N MET A 414 -13.04 -19.21 3.89
CA MET A 414 -13.33 -19.16 5.34
C MET A 414 -14.74 -19.66 5.68
N ARG A 415 -15.72 -19.41 4.81
CA ARG A 415 -17.09 -19.95 4.95
C ARG A 415 -17.15 -21.45 4.67
N ALA A 416 -16.41 -21.94 3.67
CA ALA A 416 -16.41 -23.36 3.31
C ALA A 416 -15.78 -24.25 4.40
N THR A 417 -14.77 -23.76 5.12
CA THR A 417 -14.12 -24.51 6.21
C THR A 417 -14.96 -24.58 7.49
N HIS A 418 -15.97 -23.73 7.61
CA HIS A 418 -16.83 -23.65 8.79
C HIS A 418 -18.25 -23.29 8.35
N PRO A 419 -18.95 -24.23 7.69
CA PRO A 419 -20.34 -24.01 7.33
C PRO A 419 -21.08 -23.64 8.61
N SER A 420 -21.66 -22.44 8.64
CA SER A 420 -22.55 -22.02 9.70
C SER A 420 -23.59 -23.12 9.92
N GLN A 421 -23.86 -23.49 11.18
CA GLN A 421 -24.95 -24.40 11.54
C GLN A 421 -26.36 -23.87 11.22
N GLN A 422 -26.47 -22.91 10.31
CA GLN A 422 -27.68 -22.27 9.84
C GLN A 422 -27.90 -22.63 8.37
N GLU A 423 -28.18 -23.90 8.13
CA GLU A 423 -28.97 -24.38 6.99
C GLU A 423 -29.44 -25.78 7.40
N LYS A 424 -30.43 -25.82 8.30
CA LYS A 424 -31.42 -26.89 8.26
C LYS A 424 -32.71 -26.29 7.69
N PRO A 425 -33.35 -27.02 6.75
CA PRO A 425 -34.29 -26.48 5.77
C PRO A 425 -35.53 -25.83 6.38
#